data_AF-A0A3M0XTX1-F1
#
_entry.id   AF-A0A3M0XTX1-F1
#
_cell.length_a   1.000
_cell.length_b   1.000
_cell.length_c   1.000
_cell.angle_alpha   90.00
_cell.angle_beta   90.00
_cell.angle_gamma   90.00
#
_symmetry.space_group_name_H-M   'P 1'
#
loop_
_entity.id
_entity.type
_entity.pdbx_description
1 polymer ?
#
loop_
_entity_poly.entity_id
_entity_poly.type
_entity_poly.pdbx_seq_one_letter_code
_entity_poly.pdbx_strand_id
1 'polypeptide(L)'
;MSALKSLSSLLISFLSVLGIVLTLAVYFIVNPSVASLKGTSSSIFSSVVEMSDAMSYNSKAVSYVMGSQAAMLSKMKVALNNTVDGLRATRSSLDTLEVQGGYDFSNETVRLKSAEDELVQLLIEVNESERKLNESIIEPIEPSKDLSTRIMLSASEYETSLSSLSTLYTGLTVSLVLMFLIMILLSAENMLD
;
A
#
# COMPACT_ATOMS: atom_id res chain seq x y z
N MET A 1 -20.51 -47.25 49.61
CA MET A 1 -19.95 -45.97 50.08
C MET A 1 -18.47 -45.80 49.68
N SER A 2 -17.61 -46.82 49.81
CA SER A 2 -16.18 -46.73 49.46
C SER A 2 -15.85 -46.56 47.96
N ALA A 3 -16.60 -47.20 47.05
CA ALA A 3 -16.36 -47.07 45.61
C ALA A 3 -16.65 -45.64 45.08
N LEU A 4 -17.66 -44.96 45.65
CA LEU A 4 -18.00 -43.58 45.29
C LEU A 4 -16.92 -42.57 45.74
N LYS A 5 -16.36 -42.77 46.94
CA LYS A 5 -15.23 -41.98 47.46
C LYS A 5 -13.94 -42.20 46.66
N SER A 6 -13.67 -43.44 46.24
CA SER A 6 -12.53 -43.76 45.38
C SER A 6 -12.65 -43.15 43.99
N LEU A 7 -13.85 -43.14 43.39
CA LEU A 7 -14.10 -42.53 42.09
C LEU A 7 -13.97 -41.00 42.15
N SER A 8 -14.46 -40.36 43.22
CA SER A 8 -14.33 -38.91 43.38
C SER A 8 -12.86 -38.51 43.58
N SER A 9 -12.10 -39.27 44.37
CA SER A 9 -10.66 -39.05 44.54
C SER A 9 -9.89 -39.17 43.22
N LEU A 10 -10.23 -40.15 42.38
CA LEU A 10 -9.60 -40.34 41.08
C LEU A 10 -9.95 -39.21 40.09
N LEU A 11 -11.20 -38.75 40.07
CA LEU A 11 -11.62 -37.58 39.28
C LEU A 11 -10.92 -36.30 39.73
N ILE A 12 -10.82 -36.06 41.03
CA ILE A 12 -10.13 -34.89 41.60
C ILE A 12 -8.64 -34.91 41.23
N SER A 13 -7.98 -36.06 41.36
CA SER A 13 -6.58 -36.21 40.97
C SER A 13 -6.37 -36.00 39.47
N PHE A 14 -7.28 -36.50 38.62
CA PHE A 14 -7.20 -36.30 37.17
C PHE A 14 -7.41 -34.83 36.78
N LEU A 15 -8.42 -34.16 37.37
CA LEU A 15 -8.68 -32.73 37.18
C LEU A 15 -7.50 -31.86 37.62
N SER A 16 -6.82 -32.24 38.70
CA SER A 16 -5.61 -31.56 39.17
C SER A 16 -4.45 -31.65 38.16
N VAL A 17 -4.14 -32.85 37.66
CA VAL A 17 -3.07 -33.03 36.67
C VAL A 17 -3.42 -32.27 35.38
N LEU A 18 -4.67 -32.32 34.93
CA LEU A 18 -5.14 -31.57 33.77
C LEU A 18 -4.95 -30.06 33.95
N GLY A 19 -5.28 -29.53 35.14
CA GLY A 19 -5.10 -28.11 35.47
C GLY A 19 -3.64 -27.67 35.46
N ILE A 20 -2.72 -28.50 35.97
CA ILE A 20 -1.28 -28.23 35.96
C ILE A 20 -0.76 -28.21 34.52
N VAL A 21 -1.12 -29.22 33.71
CA VAL A 21 -0.70 -29.29 32.30
C VAL A 21 -1.22 -28.08 31.52
N LEU A 22 -2.48 -27.67 31.74
CA LEU A 22 -3.06 -26.49 31.08
C LEU A 22 -2.32 -25.20 31.48
N THR A 23 -2.02 -25.04 32.77
CA THR A 23 -1.29 -23.87 33.29
C THR A 23 0.10 -23.76 32.67
N LEU A 24 0.83 -24.88 32.60
CA LEU A 24 2.15 -24.93 31.98
C LEU A 24 2.07 -24.63 30.48
N ALA A 25 1.07 -25.18 29.77
CA ALA A 25 0.86 -24.89 28.36
C ALA A 25 0.55 -23.40 28.10
N VAL A 26 -0.28 -22.77 28.93
CA VAL A 26 -0.56 -21.33 28.82
C VAL A 26 0.71 -20.50 29.04
N TYR A 27 1.47 -20.82 30.09
CA TYR A 27 2.67 -20.06 30.45
C TYR A 27 3.81 -20.21 29.43
N PHE A 28 4.12 -21.44 29.01
CA PHE A 28 5.28 -21.73 28.17
C PHE A 28 5.00 -21.64 26.67
N ILE A 29 3.75 -21.82 26.23
CA ILE A 29 3.40 -21.87 24.81
C ILE A 29 2.54 -20.67 24.43
N VAL A 30 1.40 -20.47 25.09
CA VAL A 30 0.40 -19.48 24.67
C VAL A 30 0.90 -18.04 24.87
N ASN A 31 1.41 -17.70 26.05
CA ASN A 31 1.91 -16.36 26.35
C ASN A 31 3.01 -15.88 25.38
N PRO A 32 4.13 -16.61 25.18
CA PRO A 32 5.15 -16.17 24.24
C PRO A 32 4.65 -16.14 22.79
N SER A 33 3.75 -17.05 22.39
CA SER A 33 3.15 -17.04 21.06
C SER A 33 2.29 -15.79 20.83
N VAL A 34 1.45 -15.42 21.80
CA VAL A 34 0.63 -14.20 21.77
C VAL A 34 1.48 -12.93 21.72
N ALA A 35 2.56 -12.87 22.51
CA ALA A 35 3.49 -11.75 22.49
C ALA A 35 4.22 -11.62 21.14
N SER A 36 4.67 -12.74 20.57
CA SER A 36 5.31 -12.78 19.25
C SER A 36 4.35 -12.38 18.13
N LEU A 37 3.10 -12.83 18.19
CA LEU A 37 2.05 -12.45 17.24
C LEU A 37 1.78 -10.95 17.30
N LYS A 38 1.66 -10.36 18.49
CA LYS A 38 1.47 -8.92 18.66
C LYS A 38 2.62 -8.10 18.08
N GLY A 39 3.86 -8.50 18.34
CA GLY A 39 5.04 -7.82 17.80
C GLY A 39 5.09 -7.89 16.26
N THR A 40 4.86 -9.09 15.71
CA THR A 40 4.87 -9.32 14.26
C THR A 40 3.75 -8.57 13.56
N SER A 41 2.52 -8.61 14.10
CA SER A 41 1.38 -7.93 13.52
C SER A 41 1.55 -6.42 13.52
N SER A 42 2.03 -5.84 14.61
CA SER A 42 2.30 -4.39 14.71
C SER A 42 3.30 -3.93 13.65
N SER A 43 4.38 -4.70 13.46
CA SER A 43 5.37 -4.44 12.40
C SER A 43 4.77 -4.54 10.99
N ILE A 44 3.91 -5.54 10.74
CA ILE A 44 3.22 -5.70 9.45
C ILE A 44 2.31 -4.50 9.19
N PHE A 45 1.46 -4.13 10.16
CA PHE A 45 0.53 -3.01 10.01
C PHE A 45 1.27 -1.69 9.75
N SER A 46 2.37 -1.41 10.49
CA SER A 46 3.22 -0.23 10.23
C SER A 46 3.78 -0.25 8.81
N SER A 47 4.31 -1.39 8.36
CA SER A 47 4.88 -1.53 7.01
C SER A 47 3.84 -1.32 5.91
N VAL A 48 2.61 -1.80 6.13
CA VAL A 48 1.51 -1.61 5.16
C VAL A 48 1.08 -0.15 5.10
N VAL A 49 1.04 0.55 6.24
CA VAL A 49 0.75 1.99 6.29
C VAL A 49 1.83 2.79 5.56
N GLU A 50 3.11 2.52 5.85
CA GLU A 50 4.24 3.16 5.17
C GLU A 50 4.21 2.90 3.65
N MET A 51 3.92 1.67 3.23
CA MET A 51 3.78 1.31 1.81
C MET A 51 2.62 2.05 1.15
N SER A 52 1.48 2.18 1.84
CA SER A 52 0.33 2.96 1.36
C SER A 52 0.70 4.43 1.17
N ASP A 53 1.37 5.03 2.15
CA ASP A 53 1.78 6.43 2.08
C ASP A 53 2.80 6.68 0.97
N ALA A 54 3.77 5.77 0.80
CA ALA A 54 4.73 5.80 -0.30
C ALA A 54 4.05 5.66 -1.66
N MET A 55 3.04 4.78 -1.79
CA MET A 55 2.28 4.62 -3.02
C MET A 55 1.47 5.88 -3.36
N SER A 56 0.86 6.52 -2.36
CA SER A 56 0.17 7.82 -2.51
C SER A 56 1.11 8.90 -3.03
N TYR A 57 2.28 9.02 -2.38
CA TYR A 57 3.29 10.00 -2.77
C TYR A 57 3.78 9.77 -4.20
N ASN A 58 4.12 8.53 -4.54
CA ASN A 58 4.59 8.17 -5.88
C ASN A 58 3.52 8.43 -6.94
N SER A 59 2.25 8.11 -6.66
CA SER A 59 1.16 8.38 -7.61
C SER A 59 1.01 9.88 -7.89
N LYS A 60 1.10 10.72 -6.86
CA LYS A 60 1.07 12.20 -7.01
C LYS A 60 2.28 12.72 -7.78
N ALA A 61 3.47 12.20 -7.49
CA ALA A 61 4.70 12.59 -8.19
C ALA A 61 4.64 12.23 -9.69
N VAL A 62 4.16 11.04 -10.02
CA VAL A 62 3.95 10.60 -11.42
C VAL A 62 2.94 11.52 -12.12
N SER A 63 1.80 11.79 -11.50
CA SER A 63 0.79 12.70 -12.05
C SER A 63 1.36 14.11 -12.33
N TYR A 64 2.15 14.65 -11.42
CA TYR A 64 2.83 15.94 -11.60
C TYR A 64 3.79 15.94 -12.80
N VAL A 65 4.63 14.91 -12.91
CA VAL A 65 5.58 14.78 -14.03
C VAL A 65 4.83 14.66 -15.36
N MET A 66 3.78 13.85 -15.41
CA MET A 66 2.94 13.70 -16.62
C MET A 66 2.28 15.03 -17.02
N GLY A 67 1.72 15.77 -16.06
CA GLY A 67 1.16 17.09 -16.32
C GLY A 67 2.20 18.10 -16.84
N SER A 68 3.42 18.08 -16.28
CA SER A 68 4.52 18.91 -16.76
C SER A 68 4.96 18.54 -18.18
N GLN A 69 5.02 17.24 -18.51
CA GLN A 69 5.35 16.78 -19.86
C GLN A 69 4.29 17.20 -20.87
N ALA A 70 3.00 17.09 -20.52
CA ALA A 70 1.89 17.52 -21.38
C ALA A 70 1.98 19.03 -21.68
N ALA A 71 2.24 19.85 -20.66
CA ALA A 71 2.43 21.29 -20.83
C ALA A 71 3.64 21.62 -21.73
N MET A 72 4.73 20.86 -21.62
CA MET A 72 5.92 21.03 -22.46
C MET A 72 5.64 20.66 -23.92
N LEU A 73 5.01 19.51 -24.18
CA LEU A 73 4.63 19.07 -25.52
C LEU A 73 3.69 20.08 -26.19
N SER A 74 2.70 20.60 -25.44
CA SER A 74 1.79 21.64 -25.93
C SER A 74 2.52 22.92 -26.36
N LYS A 75 3.46 23.41 -25.53
CA LYS A 75 4.29 24.57 -25.89
C LYS A 75 5.17 24.30 -27.10
N MET A 76 5.76 23.11 -27.18
CA MET A 76 6.63 22.72 -28.30
C MET A 76 5.85 22.66 -29.60
N LYS A 77 4.64 22.11 -29.59
CA LYS A 77 3.72 22.09 -30.73
C LYS A 77 3.37 23.49 -31.24
N VAL A 78 3.06 24.43 -30.35
CA VAL A 78 2.79 25.83 -30.73
C VAL A 78 4.02 26.47 -31.37
N ALA A 79 5.20 26.29 -30.77
CA ALA A 79 6.45 26.83 -31.32
C ALA A 79 6.79 26.27 -32.70
N LEU A 80 6.60 24.96 -32.90
CA LEU A 80 6.82 24.30 -34.17
C LEU A 80 5.84 24.77 -35.25
N ASN A 81 4.55 24.87 -34.95
CA ASN A 81 3.57 25.43 -35.88
C ASN A 81 3.95 26.85 -36.32
N ASN A 82 4.28 27.72 -35.37
CA ASN A 82 4.69 29.09 -35.68
C ASN A 82 5.96 29.13 -36.55
N THR A 83 6.89 28.20 -36.34
CA THR A 83 8.13 28.10 -37.13
C THR A 83 7.85 27.60 -38.54
N VAL A 84 6.99 26.58 -38.70
CA VAL A 84 6.54 26.08 -40.01
C VAL A 84 5.83 27.17 -40.80
N ASP A 85 4.94 27.92 -40.16
CA ASP A 85 4.23 29.03 -40.80
C ASP A 85 5.19 30.16 -41.21
N GLY A 86 6.19 30.46 -40.36
CA GLY A 86 7.26 31.40 -40.69
C GLY A 86 8.11 30.96 -41.89
N LEU A 87 8.47 29.68 -41.99
CA LEU A 87 9.18 29.13 -43.15
C LEU A 87 8.34 29.21 -44.42
N ARG A 88 7.04 28.89 -44.34
CA ARG A 88 6.10 29.01 -45.47
C ARG A 88 5.99 30.44 -45.96
N ALA A 89 5.87 31.41 -45.05
CA ALA A 89 5.81 32.83 -45.38
C ALA A 89 7.13 33.32 -46.02
N THR A 90 8.27 32.87 -45.49
CA THR A 90 9.59 33.20 -46.03
C THR A 90 9.77 32.64 -47.44
N ARG A 91 9.42 31.37 -47.66
CA ARG A 91 9.47 30.73 -48.97
C ARG A 91 8.58 31.46 -49.98
N SER A 92 7.33 31.73 -49.62
CA SER A 92 6.39 32.47 -50.47
C SER A 92 6.90 33.87 -50.84
N SER A 93 7.64 34.52 -49.93
CA SER A 93 8.25 35.82 -50.19
C SER A 93 9.42 35.72 -51.18
N LEU A 94 10.26 34.69 -51.04
CA LEU A 94 11.35 34.41 -51.99
C LEU A 94 10.80 34.07 -53.38
N ASP A 95 9.78 33.23 -53.46
CA ASP A 95 9.10 32.91 -54.73
C ASP A 95 8.57 34.18 -55.41
N THR A 96 8.03 35.12 -54.64
CA THR A 96 7.56 36.42 -55.16
C THR A 96 8.71 37.29 -55.68
N LEU A 97 9.84 37.33 -54.96
CA LEU A 97 11.03 38.09 -55.35
C LEU A 97 11.73 37.51 -56.59
N GLU A 98 11.74 36.19 -56.75
CA GLU A 98 12.27 35.50 -57.93
C GLU A 98 11.43 35.84 -59.17
N VAL A 99 10.10 35.74 -59.06
CA VAL A 99 9.16 36.06 -60.16
C VAL A 99 9.20 37.54 -60.57
N GLN A 100 9.33 38.47 -59.62
CA GLN A 100 9.23 39.91 -59.90
C GLN A 100 10.59 40.60 -60.12
N GLY A 101 11.64 40.13 -59.47
CA GLY A 101 12.96 40.78 -59.44
C GLY A 101 14.02 40.12 -60.32
N GLY A 102 13.77 38.90 -60.82
CA GLY A 102 14.74 38.15 -61.64
C GLY A 102 15.95 37.63 -60.86
N TYR A 103 15.83 37.51 -59.53
CA TYR A 103 16.83 36.89 -58.66
C TYR A 103 16.65 35.37 -58.63
N ASP A 104 17.75 34.60 -58.63
CA ASP A 104 17.71 33.14 -58.47
C ASP A 104 17.79 32.76 -56.99
N PHE A 105 16.66 32.37 -56.41
CA PHE A 105 16.56 31.84 -55.05
C PHE A 105 16.21 30.35 -55.02
N SER A 106 16.27 29.67 -56.16
CA SER A 106 15.83 28.28 -56.32
C SER A 106 16.43 27.32 -55.28
N ASN A 107 17.74 27.43 -55.02
CA ASN A 107 18.43 26.65 -54.00
C ASN A 107 17.94 26.95 -52.57
N GLU A 108 17.67 28.22 -52.24
CA GLU A 108 17.24 28.62 -50.90
C GLU A 108 15.79 28.18 -50.65
N THR A 109 14.93 28.27 -51.68
CA THR A 109 13.55 27.76 -51.67
C THR A 109 13.51 26.24 -51.44
N VAL A 110 14.39 25.47 -52.08
CA VAL A 110 14.51 24.02 -51.87
C VAL A 110 14.97 23.70 -50.44
N ARG A 111 15.96 24.43 -49.91
CA ARG A 111 16.44 24.25 -48.52
C ARG A 111 15.36 24.57 -47.49
N LEU A 112 14.62 25.66 -47.69
CA LEU A 112 13.49 26.03 -46.81
C LEU A 112 12.36 25.00 -46.87
N LYS A 113 12.11 24.41 -48.04
CA LYS A 113 11.12 23.32 -48.17
C LYS A 113 11.58 22.07 -47.42
N SER A 114 12.83 21.65 -47.56
CA SER A 114 13.37 20.53 -46.76
C SER A 114 13.24 20.78 -45.25
N ALA A 115 13.59 21.98 -44.79
CA ALA A 115 13.44 22.36 -43.37
C ALA A 115 11.96 22.39 -42.92
N GLU A 116 11.04 22.87 -43.77
CA GLU A 116 9.60 22.81 -43.51
C GLU A 116 9.15 21.35 -43.34
N ASP A 117 9.55 20.45 -44.24
CA ASP A 117 9.14 19.05 -44.23
C ASP A 117 9.68 18.31 -42.99
N GLU A 118 10.92 18.60 -42.57
CA GLU A 118 11.50 18.09 -41.31
C GLU A 118 10.72 18.56 -40.09
N LEU A 119 10.35 19.84 -40.01
CA LEU A 119 9.56 20.37 -38.90
C LEU A 119 8.13 19.83 -38.89
N VAL A 120 7.53 19.59 -40.05
CA VAL A 120 6.20 18.95 -40.16
C VAL A 120 6.26 17.51 -39.66
N GLN A 121 7.32 16.74 -39.98
CA GLN A 121 7.52 15.41 -39.40
C GLN A 121 7.63 15.46 -37.88
N LEU A 122 8.45 16.38 -37.35
CA LEU A 122 8.58 16.57 -35.90
C LEU A 122 7.23 16.93 -35.25
N LEU A 123 6.40 17.75 -35.90
CA LEU A 123 5.07 18.11 -35.41
C LEU A 123 4.14 16.88 -35.30
N ILE A 124 4.24 15.94 -36.24
CA ILE A 124 3.49 14.67 -36.20
C ILE A 124 3.96 13.83 -35.01
N GLU A 125 5.27 13.72 -34.77
CA GLU A 125 5.83 12.99 -33.64
C GLU A 125 5.41 13.59 -32.28
N VAL A 126 5.40 14.93 -32.18
CA VAL A 126 4.94 15.64 -30.98
C VAL A 126 3.45 15.41 -30.72
N ASN A 127 2.61 15.48 -31.76
CA ASN A 127 1.18 15.20 -31.64
C ASN A 127 0.92 13.77 -31.18
N GLU A 128 1.65 12.79 -31.74
CA GLU A 128 1.51 11.39 -31.34
C GLU A 128 2.00 11.14 -29.91
N SER A 129 3.07 11.84 -29.50
CA SER A 129 3.57 11.79 -28.12
C SER A 129 2.58 12.41 -27.14
N GLU A 130 1.96 13.54 -27.48
CA GLU A 130 0.91 14.21 -26.70
C GLU A 130 -0.33 13.29 -26.57
N ARG A 131 -0.75 12.64 -27.66
CA ARG A 131 -1.85 11.68 -27.66
C ARG A 131 -1.58 10.50 -26.73
N LYS A 132 -0.41 9.85 -26.88
CA LYS A 132 0.00 8.72 -26.02
C LYS A 132 0.09 9.13 -24.56
N LEU A 133 0.64 10.31 -24.28
CA LEU A 133 0.73 10.83 -22.92
C LEU A 133 -0.66 11.00 -22.32
N ASN A 134 -1.59 11.64 -23.04
CA ASN A 134 -2.98 11.85 -22.59
C ASN A 134 -3.75 10.53 -22.38
N GLU A 135 -3.55 9.53 -23.24
CA GLU A 135 -4.12 8.19 -23.08
C GLU A 135 -3.53 7.44 -21.88
N SER A 136 -2.29 7.76 -21.50
CA SER A 136 -1.60 7.16 -20.38
C SER A 136 -1.82 7.87 -19.05
N ILE A 137 -2.51 9.02 -19.01
CA ILE A 137 -2.80 9.73 -17.75
C ILE A 137 -3.73 8.84 -16.92
N ILE A 138 -3.12 8.08 -16.01
CA ILE A 138 -3.81 7.37 -14.95
C ILE A 138 -4.13 8.41 -13.89
N GLU A 139 -5.40 8.57 -13.55
CA GLU A 139 -5.78 9.39 -12.40
C GLU A 139 -4.97 8.94 -11.17
N PRO A 140 -4.47 9.87 -10.35
CA PRO A 140 -3.72 9.50 -9.17
C PRO A 140 -4.53 8.49 -8.37
N ILE A 141 -3.96 7.31 -8.14
CA ILE A 141 -4.49 6.37 -7.17
C ILE A 141 -4.16 7.03 -5.83
N GLU A 142 -5.07 7.87 -5.33
CA GLU A 142 -5.06 8.15 -3.91
C GLU A 142 -5.43 6.84 -3.23
N PRO A 143 -4.53 6.18 -2.48
CA PRO A 143 -5.01 5.22 -1.50
C PRO A 143 -5.96 6.03 -0.65
N SER A 144 -7.22 5.61 -0.65
CA SER A 144 -8.27 6.35 0.05
C SER A 144 -7.77 6.60 1.46
N LYS A 145 -7.93 7.81 1.99
CA LYS A 145 -7.71 8.04 3.43
C LYS A 145 -8.41 6.98 4.29
N ASP A 146 -9.50 6.43 3.74
CA ASP A 146 -10.22 5.26 4.21
C ASP A 146 -9.35 4.00 4.33
N LEU A 147 -8.47 3.65 3.39
CA LEU A 147 -7.65 2.43 3.48
C LEU A 147 -6.67 2.46 4.65
N SER A 148 -5.88 3.52 4.80
CA SER A 148 -4.94 3.66 5.93
C SER A 148 -5.69 3.70 7.27
N THR A 149 -6.81 4.44 7.33
CA THR A 149 -7.67 4.50 8.51
C THR A 149 -8.27 3.13 8.85
N ARG A 150 -8.72 2.36 7.84
CA ARG A 150 -9.28 1.02 8.02
C ARG A 150 -8.21 0.01 8.43
N ILE A 151 -6.99 0.11 7.90
CA ILE A 151 -5.86 -0.71 8.34
C ILE A 151 -5.54 -0.43 9.81
N MET A 152 -5.49 0.84 10.22
CA MET A 152 -5.29 1.20 11.64
C MET A 152 -6.44 0.72 12.54
N LEU A 153 -7.69 0.83 12.07
CA LEU A 153 -8.85 0.34 12.81
C LEU A 153 -8.78 -1.18 13.01
N SER A 154 -8.48 -1.93 11.94
CA SER A 154 -8.31 -3.38 12.00
C SER A 154 -7.12 -3.79 12.86
N ALA A 155 -6.02 -3.03 12.84
CA ALA A 155 -4.88 -3.25 13.74
C ALA A 155 -5.27 -3.08 15.21
N SER A 156 -6.04 -2.02 15.52
CA SER A 156 -6.54 -1.76 16.87
C SER A 156 -7.52 -2.84 17.34
N GLU A 157 -8.44 -3.29 16.48
CA GLU A 157 -9.37 -4.38 16.78
C GLU A 157 -8.60 -5.69 17.04
N TYR A 158 -7.62 -6.01 16.20
CA TYR A 158 -6.77 -7.18 16.34
C TYR A 158 -5.98 -7.17 17.66
N GLU A 159 -5.36 -6.04 18.02
CA GLU A 159 -4.66 -5.90 19.31
C GLU A 159 -5.62 -6.06 20.50
N THR A 160 -6.83 -5.52 20.39
CA THR A 160 -7.87 -5.66 21.43
C THR A 160 -8.32 -7.12 21.59
N SER A 161 -8.48 -7.85 20.49
CA SER A 161 -8.79 -9.28 20.51
C SER A 161 -7.65 -10.11 21.13
N LEU A 162 -6.40 -9.82 20.82
CA LEU A 162 -5.25 -10.49 21.43
C LEU A 162 -5.12 -10.21 22.93
N SER A 163 -5.36 -8.96 23.34
CA SER A 163 -5.35 -8.57 24.76
C SER A 163 -6.46 -9.23 25.56
N SER A 164 -7.68 -9.28 25.00
CA SER A 164 -8.82 -9.96 25.64
C SER A 164 -8.61 -11.48 25.72
N LEU A 165 -8.02 -12.10 24.70
CA LEU A 165 -7.63 -13.51 24.73
C LEU A 165 -6.60 -13.80 25.83
N SER A 166 -5.55 -12.98 25.93
CA SER A 166 -4.54 -13.10 27.00
C SER A 166 -5.16 -12.94 28.39
N THR A 167 -6.10 -12.00 28.54
CA THR A 167 -6.81 -11.77 29.81
C THR A 167 -7.69 -12.96 30.18
N LEU A 168 -8.40 -13.54 29.20
CA LEU A 168 -9.24 -14.72 29.38
C LEU A 168 -8.40 -15.92 29.84
N TYR A 169 -7.27 -16.19 29.18
CA TYR A 169 -6.36 -17.27 29.60
C TYR A 169 -5.80 -17.05 31.01
N THR A 170 -5.47 -15.81 31.36
CA THR A 170 -5.01 -15.47 32.71
C THR A 170 -6.10 -15.73 33.74
N GLY A 171 -7.34 -15.28 33.49
CA GLY A 171 -8.48 -15.51 34.37
C GLY A 171 -8.83 -16.99 34.53
N LEU A 172 -8.74 -17.77 33.45
CA LEU A 172 -8.97 -19.22 33.45
C LEU A 172 -7.88 -19.94 34.27
N THR A 173 -6.62 -19.52 34.13
CA THR A 173 -5.49 -20.04 34.91
C THR A 173 -5.67 -19.75 36.41
N VAL A 174 -6.01 -18.51 36.78
CA VAL A 174 -6.26 -18.13 38.18
C VAL A 174 -7.44 -18.92 38.77
N SER A 175 -8.51 -19.10 38.00
CA SER A 175 -9.69 -19.87 38.42
C SER A 175 -9.35 -21.35 38.65
N LEU A 176 -8.52 -21.95 37.80
CA LEU A 176 -8.05 -23.32 37.95
C LEU A 176 -7.15 -23.49 39.19
N VAL A 177 -6.25 -22.53 39.45
CA VAL A 177 -5.41 -22.54 40.66
C VAL A 177 -6.25 -22.41 41.92
N LEU A 178 -7.25 -21.53 41.94
CA LEU A 178 -8.21 -21.39 43.05
C LEU A 178 -9.01 -22.67 43.28
N MET A 179 -9.56 -23.28 42.24
CA MET A 179 -10.26 -24.57 42.36
C MET A 179 -9.36 -25.67 42.90
N PHE A 180 -8.10 -25.72 42.47
CA PHE A 180 -7.13 -26.67 42.98
C PHE A 180 -6.84 -26.46 44.48
N LEU A 181 -6.65 -25.23 44.93
CA LEU A 181 -6.46 -24.90 46.34
C LEU A 181 -7.69 -25.28 47.20
N ILE A 182 -8.90 -25.01 46.70
CA ILE A 182 -10.15 -25.39 47.38
C ILE A 182 -10.26 -26.91 47.48
N MET A 183 -9.91 -27.66 46.43
CA MET A 183 -9.91 -29.12 46.46
C MET A 183 -8.89 -29.70 47.46
N ILE A 184 -7.70 -29.09 47.59
CA ILE A 184 -6.73 -29.50 48.62
C ILE A 184 -7.30 -29.26 50.02
N LEU A 185 -7.89 -28.09 50.27
CA LEU A 185 -8.49 -27.75 51.57
C LEU A 185 -9.62 -28.72 51.94
N LEU A 186 -10.55 -28.98 51.02
CA LEU A 186 -11.64 -29.95 51.22
C LEU A 186 -11.14 -31.38 51.39
N SER A 187 -10.04 -31.76 50.72
CA SER A 187 -9.42 -33.07 50.90
C SER A 187 -8.74 -33.19 52.26
N ALA A 188 -8.12 -32.12 52.77
CA ALA A 188 -7.48 -32.11 54.08
C ALA A 188 -8.50 -32.17 55.22
N GLU A 189 -9.62 -31.45 55.10
CA GLU A 189 -10.74 -31.49 56.05
C GLU A 189 -11.34 -32.90 56.15
N ASN A 190 -11.60 -33.56 55.01
CA ASN A 190 -12.11 -34.94 54.98
C ASN A 190 -11.12 -36.01 55.51
N MET A 191 -9.85 -35.66 55.77
CA MET A 191 -8.88 -36.56 56.39
C MET A 191 -8.70 -36.32 57.91
N LEU A 192 -9.24 -35.21 58.43
CA LEU A 192 -9.21 -34.85 59.85
C LEU A 192 -10.45 -35.34 60.62
N ASP A 193 -11.55 -35.65 59.93
CA ASP A 193 -12.74 -36.36 60.43
C ASP A 193 -12.66 -37.89 60.20
#